data_AF-A0A1G3FRY2-F1
#
_entry.id   AF-A0A1G3FRY2-F1
#
_cell.length_a   1.000
_cell.length_b   1.000
_cell.length_c   1.000
_cell.angle_alpha   90.00
_cell.angle_beta   90.00
_cell.angle_gamma   90.00
#
_symmetry.space_group_name_H-M   'P 1'
#
loop_
_entity.id
_entity.type
_entity.pdbx_description
1 polymer ?
#
loop_
_entity_poly.entity_id
_entity_poly.type
_entity_poly.pdbx_seq_one_letter_code
_entity_poly.pdbx_strand_id
1 'polypeptide(L)' 'MVGMTRTFRSRAYAVQLIDRRTGRVHRINGSPLELLTRRPDEAAIELLEGRDAAVWDTRIVPIERRGQ' A
#
# COMPACT_ATOMS: atom_id res chain seq x y z
N MET A 1 -22.56 6.35 -16.76
CA MET A 1 -22.24 7.24 -15.63
C MET A 1 -20.81 6.93 -15.21
N VAL A 2 -19.83 7.69 -15.74
CA VAL A 2 -18.40 7.44 -15.50
C VAL A 2 -18.04 8.13 -14.19
N GLY A 3 -17.82 7.35 -13.13
CA GLY A 3 -17.40 7.88 -11.84
C GLY A 3 -16.05 8.57 -11.97
N MET A 4 -16.01 9.88 -11.75
CA MET A 4 -14.78 10.66 -11.59
C MET A 4 -13.94 9.99 -10.50
N THR A 5 -12.88 9.29 -10.89
CA THR A 5 -11.77 9.01 -9.98
C THR A 5 -11.19 10.37 -9.60
N ARG A 6 -11.60 10.90 -8.45
CA ARG A 6 -10.92 12.02 -7.81
C ARG A 6 -9.53 11.52 -7.44
N THR A 7 -8.55 11.76 -8.32
CA THR A 7 -7.14 11.55 -8.00
C THR A 7 -6.74 12.60 -6.98
N PHE A 8 -6.98 12.32 -5.70
CA PHE A 8 -6.34 13.07 -4.62
C PHE A 8 -4.83 12.86 -4.78
N ARG A 9 -4.10 13.90 -5.22
CA ARG A 9 -2.64 13.87 -5.26
C ARG A 9 -2.11 13.94 -3.83
N SER A 10 -2.16 12.81 -3.14
CA SER A 10 -1.55 12.68 -1.82
C SER A 10 -0.05 12.86 -1.96
N ARG A 11 0.54 13.64 -1.05
CA ARG A 11 1.98 13.94 -1.07
C ARG A 11 2.84 12.75 -0.65
N ALA A 12 2.24 11.74 -0.03
CA ALA A 12 2.84 10.47 0.35
C ALA A 12 1.77 9.38 0.40
N TYR A 13 2.22 8.13 0.35
CA TYR A 13 1.41 6.92 0.43
C TYR A 13 2.06 5.97 1.43
N ALA A 14 1.23 5.21 2.14
CA ALA A 14 1.65 4.00 2.82
C ALA A 14 1.36 2.81 1.90
N VAL A 15 2.38 2.01 1.61
CA VAL A 15 2.25 0.78 0.83
C VAL A 15 2.41 -0.38 1.79
N GLN A 16 1.33 -1.13 2.00
CA GLN A 16 1.26 -2.20 2.98
C GLN A 16 1.27 -3.56 2.28
N LEU A 17 2.06 -4.50 2.77
CA LEU A 17 1.96 -5.89 2.32
C LEU A 17 0.72 -6.53 2.95
N ILE A 18 -0.13 -7.18 2.15
CA ILE A 18 -1.34 -7.85 2.63
C ILE A 18 -1.36 -9.31 2.20
N ASP A 19 -1.92 -10.17 3.05
CA ASP A 19 -2.31 -11.52 2.65
C ASP A 19 -3.55 -11.41 1.75
N ARG A 20 -3.45 -11.86 0.50
CA ARG A 20 -4.52 -11.76 -0.51
C ARG A 20 -5.77 -12.56 -0.13
N ARG A 21 -5.63 -13.66 0.60
CA ARG A 21 -6.73 -14.54 0.99
C ARG A 21 -7.58 -13.92 2.10
N THR A 22 -6.96 -13.11 2.96
CA THR A 22 -7.63 -12.53 4.14
C THR A 22 -7.78 -11.01 4.09
N GLY A 23 -7.06 -10.33 3.20
CA GLY A 23 -6.97 -8.88 3.12
C GLY A 23 -6.25 -8.23 4.32
N ARG A 24 -5.69 -9.02 5.23
CA ARG A 24 -5.02 -8.53 6.46
C ARG A 24 -3.60 -8.06 6.15
N VAL A 25 -3.18 -6.99 6.81
CA VAL A 25 -1.81 -6.47 6.71
C VAL A 25 -0.84 -7.44 7.35
N HIS A 26 0.22 -7.79 6.62
CA HIS A 26 1.30 -8.59 7.14
C HIS A 26 2.03 -7.83 8.25
N ARG A 27 2.33 -8.50 9.36
CA ARG A 27 3.02 -7.91 10.51
C ARG A 27 4.25 -8.71 10.88
N ILE A 28 5.34 -8.01 11.20
CA ILE A 28 6.57 -8.58 11.73
C ILE A 28 6.71 -8.09 13.17
N ASN A 29 6.79 -9.02 14.13
CA ASN A 29 6.83 -8.71 15.57
C ASN A 29 5.71 -7.76 16.01
N GLY A 30 4.51 -7.92 15.44
CA GLY A 30 3.35 -7.09 15.74
C GLY A 30 3.28 -5.77 14.97
N SER A 31 4.36 -5.31 14.33
CA SER A 31 4.38 -4.08 13.53
C SER A 31 3.95 -4.33 12.08
N PRO A 32 3.10 -3.49 11.48
CA PRO A 32 2.77 -3.56 10.05
C PRO A 32 4.04 -3.50 9.19
N LEU A 33 4.14 -4.38 8.20
CA LEU A 33 5.15 -4.24 7.15
C LEU A 33 4.63 -3.24 6.11
N GLU A 34 5.17 -2.03 6.14
CA GLU A 34 4.79 -0.96 5.23
C GLU A 34 5.97 -0.08 4.80
N LEU A 35 5.87 0.51 3.62
CA LEU A 35 6.77 1.53 3.10
C LEU A 35 6.04 2.86 2.95
N LEU A 36 6.60 3.94 3.50
CA LEU A 36 6.12 5.30 3.27
C LEU A 36 6.86 5.90 2.09
N THR A 37 6.14 6.29 1.04
CA THR A 37 6.78 6.71 -0.22
C THR A 37 5.96 7.77 -0.98
N ARG A 38 6.62 8.47 -1.91
CA ARG A 38 5.95 9.29 -2.93
C ARG A 38 5.73 8.55 -4.25
N ARG A 39 6.29 7.35 -4.38
CA ARG A 39 6.27 6.51 -5.58
C ARG A 39 5.68 5.15 -5.20
N PRO A 40 4.36 5.05 -5.03
CA PRO A 40 3.73 3.86 -4.47
C PRO A 40 3.91 2.61 -5.36
N ASP A 41 3.98 2.79 -6.69
CA ASP A 41 4.16 1.68 -7.63
C ASP A 41 5.55 1.05 -7.52
N GLU A 42 6.61 1.85 -7.39
CA GLU A 42 7.99 1.37 -7.17
C GLU A 42 8.09 0.59 -5.86
N ALA A 43 7.52 1.12 -4.77
CA ALA A 43 7.53 0.46 -3.47
C ALA A 43 6.67 -0.83 -3.45
N ALA A 44 5.60 -0.90 -4.25
CA ALA A 44 4.80 -2.10 -4.37
C ALA A 44 5.59 -3.23 -5.05
N ILE A 45 6.37 -2.92 -6.08
CA ILE A 45 7.27 -3.88 -6.74
C ILE A 45 8.30 -4.40 -5.73
N GLU A 46 8.96 -3.50 -4.99
CA GLU A 46 9.95 -3.86 -3.96
C GLU A 46 9.34 -4.78 -2.88
N LEU A 47 8.14 -4.45 -2.37
CA LEU A 47 7.48 -5.28 -1.38
C LEU A 47 7.05 -6.65 -1.89
N LEU A 48 6.82 -6.82 -3.19
CA LEU A 48 6.42 -8.10 -3.80
C LEU A 48 7.60 -8.90 -4.34
N GLU A 49 8.78 -8.30 -4.44
CA GLU A 49 9.97 -8.98 -4.95
C GLU A 49 10.27 -10.24 -4.14
N GLY A 50 10.45 -11.36 -4.85
CA GLY A 50 10.70 -12.68 -4.27
C GLY A 50 9.52 -13.32 -3.53
N ARG A 51 8.30 -12.76 -3.61
CA ARG A 51 7.11 -13.28 -2.92
C ARG A 51 6.14 -13.96 -3.86
N ASP A 52 5.42 -14.95 -3.32
CA ASP A 52 4.35 -15.64 -4.03
C ASP A 52 3.13 -14.72 -4.22
N ALA A 53 2.82 -14.39 -5.48
CA ALA A 53 1.69 -13.54 -5.86
C ALA A 53 0.31 -14.21 -5.66
N ALA A 54 0.24 -15.53 -5.45
CA ALA A 54 -0.99 -16.18 -5.02
C ALA A 54 -1.32 -15.90 -3.54
N VAL A 55 -0.30 -15.58 -2.74
CA VAL A 55 -0.44 -15.34 -1.29
C VAL A 55 -0.41 -13.86 -0.96
N TRP A 56 0.45 -13.08 -1.61
CA TRP A 56 0.75 -11.71 -1.25
C TRP A 56 0.26 -10.71 -2.29
N ASP A 57 -0.19 -9.56 -1.80
CA ASP A 57 -0.55 -8.39 -2.59
C ASP A 57 -0.15 -7.12 -1.82
N THR A 58 -0.29 -5.95 -2.44
CA THR A 58 -0.07 -4.66 -1.77
C THR A 58 -1.35 -3.84 -1.68
N ARG A 59 -1.45 -3.06 -0.60
CA ARG A 59 -2.49 -2.03 -0.44
C ARG A 59 -1.83 -0.67 -0.39
N ILE A 60 -2.20 0.20 -1.33
CA ILE A 60 -1.73 1.57 -1.40
C ILE A 60 -2.76 2.46 -0.72
N VAL A 61 -2.37 3.09 0.38
CA VAL A 61 -3.20 4.01 1.16
C VAL A 61 -2.63 5.43 1.02
N PRO A 62 -3.36 6.39 0.44
CA PRO A 62 -2.92 7.77 0.41
C PRO A 62 -2.84 8.34 1.82
N ILE A 63 -1.74 9.05 2.13
CA ILE A 63 -1.58 9.71 3.42
C ILE A 63 -2.04 11.15 3.27
N GLU A 64 -3.18 11.47 3.87
CA GLU A 64 -3.60 12.85 4.00
C GLU A 64 -2.64 13.58 4.94
N ARG A 65 -2.12 14.72 4.48
CA ARG A 65 -1.47 15.65 5.37
C ARG A 65 -2.58 16.28 6.21
N ARG A 66 -2.65 15.99 7.53
CA ARG A 66 -3.42 16.86 8.42
C ARG A 66 -2.80 18.25 8.30
N GLY A 67 -3.55 19.19 7.74
CA GLY A 67 -3.22 20.60 7.85
C GLY A 67 -3.24 20.94 9.34
N GLN A 68 -2.11 21.40 9.87
CA GLN A 68 -2.10 22.26 11.04
C GLN A 68 -2.33 23.69 10.54
#